data_AF-A0A354GLD0-F1
#
_entry.id   AF-A0A354GLD0-F1
#
_cell.length_a   1.000
_cell.length_b   1.000
_cell.length_c   1.000
_cell.angle_alpha   90.00
_cell.angle_beta   90.00
_cell.angle_gamma   90.00
#
_symmetry.space_group_name_H-M   'P 1'
#
loop_
_entity.id
_entity.type
_entity.pdbx_description
1 polymer ?
#
loop_
_entity_poly.entity_id
_entity_poly.type
_entity_poly.pdbx_seq_one_letter_code
_entity_poly.pdbx_strand_id
1 'polypeptide(L)'
;ADRANNRVEVYSLDLEYKRTLPDFRMPCCFYQHEGQLYVPELGARVSILDADDKILARLGDGQGIKTEEIQKHPDKFATPHALTVASNGDLYVIEWVSYGRPRKFKPTPA
;
A
#
# COMPACT_ATOMS: atom_id res chain seq x y z
N ALA A 1 4.41 8.11 7.40
CA ALA A 1 5.21 6.98 6.91
C ALA A 1 6.67 7.39 6.90
N ASP A 2 7.56 6.58 7.45
CA ASP A 2 8.99 6.83 7.37
C ASP A 2 9.55 6.09 6.15
N ARG A 3 9.31 6.71 4.99
CA ARG A 3 9.51 6.11 3.67
C ARG A 3 10.96 5.68 3.44
N ALA A 4 11.90 6.59 3.71
CA ALA A 4 13.32 6.36 3.43
C ALA A 4 13.90 5.22 4.29
N ASN A 5 13.32 4.99 5.47
CA ASN A 5 13.75 3.94 6.39
C ASN A 5 12.86 2.69 6.34
N ASN A 6 12.01 2.53 5.32
CA ASN A 6 11.25 1.30 5.09
C ASN A 6 10.38 0.87 6.29
N ARG A 7 9.79 1.84 6.99
CA ARG A 7 9.02 1.59 8.21
C ARG A 7 7.83 2.54 8.39
N VAL A 8 6.92 2.15 9.26
CA VAL A 8 5.85 3.00 9.76
C VAL A 8 6.13 3.34 11.22
N GLU A 9 5.86 4.57 11.62
CA GLU A 9 5.98 5.01 13.01
C GLU A 9 4.59 5.41 13.50
N VAL A 10 4.27 4.96 14.71
CA VAL A 10 2.98 5.19 15.37
C VAL A 10 3.19 6.15 16.52
N TYR A 11 2.41 7.22 16.55
CA TYR A 11 2.41 8.24 17.59
C TYR A 11 1.02 8.34 18.21
N SER A 12 0.92 8.78 19.46
CA SER A 12 -0.37 9.26 20.01
C SER A 12 -0.79 10.58 19.36
N LEU A 13 -2.01 11.03 19.65
CA LEU A 13 -2.49 12.35 19.24
C LEU A 13 -1.69 13.50 19.88
N ASP A 14 -1.04 13.24 21.02
CA ASP A 14 -0.12 14.17 21.69
C ASP A 14 1.31 14.09 21.13
N LEU A 15 1.52 13.42 20.00
CA LEU A 15 2.80 13.21 19.33
C LEU A 15 3.84 12.42 20.15
N GLU A 16 3.38 11.61 21.10
CA GLU A 16 4.27 10.68 21.80
C GLU A 16 4.52 9.45 20.93
N TYR A 17 5.79 9.15 20.66
CA TYR A 17 6.16 7.91 19.98
C TYR A 17 5.67 6.69 20.74
N LYS A 18 5.04 5.74 20.03
CA LYS A 18 4.55 4.48 20.60
C LYS A 18 5.34 3.29 20.12
N ARG A 19 5.53 3.16 18.80
CA ARG A 19 6.20 1.99 18.20
C ARG A 19 6.56 2.24 16.74
N THR A 20 7.43 1.37 16.23
CA THR A 20 7.78 1.27 14.82
C THR A 20 7.30 -0.07 14.29
N LEU A 21 6.67 -0.05 13.12
CA LEU A 21 6.32 -1.24 12.36
C LEU A 21 7.36 -1.43 11.25
N PRO A 22 8.16 -2.52 11.29
CA PRO A 22 9.19 -2.79 10.30
C PRO A 22 8.61 -3.48 9.05
N ASP A 23 9.48 -3.83 8.11
CA ASP A 23 9.14 -4.60 6.90
C ASP A 23 8.10 -3.88 6.02
N PHE A 24 8.34 -2.60 5.75
CA PHE A 24 7.72 -1.88 4.64
C PHE A 24 8.73 -1.63 3.52
N ARG A 25 8.27 -1.25 2.33
CA ARG A 25 9.10 -0.97 1.16
C ARG A 25 8.75 0.39 0.60
N MET A 26 9.38 1.42 1.15
CA MET A 26 9.08 2.81 0.83
C MET A 26 7.56 3.12 0.97
N PRO A 27 7.00 2.97 2.18
CA PRO A 27 5.58 3.24 2.43
C PRO A 27 5.22 4.70 2.11
N CYS A 28 4.01 4.92 1.62
CA CYS A 28 3.52 6.23 1.17
C CYS A 28 2.45 6.77 2.14
N CYS A 29 1.21 6.85 1.68
CA CYS A 29 0.08 7.34 2.45
C CYS A 29 -0.59 6.22 3.26
N PHE A 30 -1.54 6.61 4.12
CA PHE A 30 -2.33 5.69 4.92
C PHE A 30 -3.81 5.93 4.63
N TYR A 31 -4.57 4.87 4.37
CA TYR A 31 -6.00 4.96 4.09
C TYR A 31 -6.75 3.96 4.97
N GLN A 32 -7.75 4.43 5.69
CA GLN A 32 -8.55 3.61 6.59
C GLN A 32 -9.88 3.26 5.94
N HIS A 33 -10.28 2.00 6.11
CA HIS A 33 -11.60 1.51 5.69
C HIS A 33 -11.97 0.30 6.54
N GLU A 34 -13.17 0.30 7.14
CA GLU A 34 -13.72 -0.82 7.93
C GLU A 34 -12.73 -1.45 8.94
N GLY A 35 -12.01 -0.61 9.69
CA GLY A 35 -11.05 -1.07 10.71
C GLY A 35 -9.73 -1.61 10.15
N GLN A 36 -9.50 -1.50 8.84
CA GLN A 36 -8.26 -1.85 8.18
C GLN A 36 -7.48 -0.61 7.76
N LEU A 37 -6.15 -0.73 7.70
CA LEU A 37 -5.22 0.28 7.23
C LEU A 37 -4.53 -0.18 5.95
N TYR A 38 -4.73 0.56 4.86
CA TYR A 38 -4.14 0.30 3.56
C TYR A 38 -2.95 1.21 3.32
N VAL A 39 -1.82 0.62 2.95
CA VAL A 39 -0.54 1.29 2.78
C VAL A 39 0.06 0.94 1.42
N PRO A 40 0.03 1.85 0.43
CA PRO A 40 0.80 1.69 -0.79
C PRO A 40 2.29 1.86 -0.51
N GLU A 41 3.09 1.00 -1.11
CA GLU A 41 4.53 0.89 -0.94
C GLU A 41 5.21 0.95 -2.30
N LEU A 42 6.05 1.97 -2.55
CA LEU A 42 6.72 2.15 -3.85
C LEU A 42 7.57 0.95 -4.25
N GLY A 43 7.99 0.12 -3.29
CA GLY A 43 8.63 -1.18 -3.57
C GLY A 43 7.66 -2.26 -4.01
N ALA A 44 6.80 -1.93 -4.99
CA ALA A 44 5.94 -2.84 -5.72
C ALA A 44 4.93 -3.62 -4.87
N ARG A 45 4.25 -3.00 -3.89
CA ARG A 45 3.14 -3.66 -3.19
C ARG A 45 2.17 -2.71 -2.48
N VAL A 46 1.03 -3.23 -2.03
CA VAL A 46 0.13 -2.59 -1.05
C VAL A 46 -0.01 -3.52 0.15
N SER A 47 0.28 -3.03 1.36
CA SER A 47 0.03 -3.74 2.60
C SER A 47 -1.35 -3.36 3.17
N ILE A 48 -2.05 -4.33 3.73
CA ILE A 48 -3.31 -4.15 4.45
C ILE A 48 -3.11 -4.68 5.87
N LEU A 49 -3.39 -3.84 6.87
CA LEU A 49 -3.24 -4.14 8.28
C LEU A 49 -4.60 -4.08 8.99
N ASP A 50 -4.75 -4.81 10.09
CA ASP A 50 -5.85 -4.57 11.04
C ASP A 50 -5.52 -3.46 12.06
N ALA A 51 -6.44 -3.20 12.98
CA ALA A 51 -6.31 -2.19 14.02
C ALA A 51 -5.18 -2.47 15.04
N ASP A 52 -4.69 -3.71 15.11
CA ASP A 52 -3.59 -4.13 15.97
C ASP A 52 -2.24 -4.14 15.23
N ASP A 53 -2.18 -3.49 14.06
CA ASP A 53 -1.03 -3.43 13.16
C ASP A 53 -0.59 -4.79 12.58
N LYS A 54 -1.43 -5.82 12.64
CA LYS A 54 -1.11 -7.11 12.01
C LYS A 54 -1.36 -7.02 10.52
N ILE A 55 -0.36 -7.45 9.73
CA ILE A 55 -0.48 -7.58 8.28
C ILE A 55 -1.51 -8.67 7.94
N LEU A 56 -2.64 -8.26 7.37
CA LEU A 56 -3.69 -9.15 6.87
C LEU A 56 -3.36 -9.67 5.47
N ALA A 57 -2.84 -8.78 4.61
CA ALA A 57 -2.50 -9.12 3.24
C ALA A 57 -1.41 -8.19 2.69
N ARG A 58 -0.69 -8.69 1.68
CA ARG A 58 0.18 -7.89 0.82
C ARG A 58 -0.11 -8.20 -0.62
N LEU A 59 -0.49 -7.18 -1.37
CA LEU A 59 -0.87 -7.28 -2.77
C LEU A 59 0.28 -6.79 -3.66
N GLY A 60 0.46 -7.44 -4.80
CA GLY A 60 1.10 -6.82 -5.95
C GLY A 60 2.62 -6.93 -6.06
N ASP A 61 3.27 -7.88 -5.38
CA ASP A 61 4.70 -8.25 -5.34
C ASP A 61 5.53 -8.30 -6.65
N GLY A 62 5.37 -7.34 -7.56
CA GLY A 62 6.19 -7.09 -8.75
C GLY A 62 7.59 -6.59 -8.42
N GLN A 63 8.14 -7.03 -7.29
CA GLN A 63 9.50 -6.73 -6.88
C GLN A 63 10.48 -7.32 -7.90
N GLY A 64 11.44 -6.50 -8.34
CA GLY A 64 12.44 -6.89 -9.31
C GLY A 64 11.97 -6.81 -10.77
N ILE A 65 10.68 -6.60 -11.02
CA ILE A 65 10.18 -6.30 -12.36
C ILE A 65 10.54 -4.85 -12.69
N LYS A 66 11.18 -4.65 -13.85
CA LYS A 66 11.50 -3.31 -14.32
C LYS A 66 10.22 -2.54 -14.63
N THR A 67 10.16 -1.25 -14.32
CA THR A 67 8.97 -0.43 -14.52
C THR A 67 8.48 -0.45 -15.97
N GLU A 68 9.40 -0.54 -16.94
CA GLU A 68 9.09 -0.62 -18.37
C GLU A 68 8.41 -1.94 -18.77
N GLU A 69 8.59 -3.00 -17.97
CA GLU A 69 8.05 -4.33 -18.22
C GLU A 69 6.71 -4.56 -17.51
N ILE A 70 6.30 -3.67 -16.61
CA ILE A 70 5.10 -3.88 -15.77
C ILE A 70 3.81 -4.05 -16.58
N GLN A 71 3.76 -3.53 -17.81
CA GLN A 71 2.62 -3.73 -18.72
C GLN A 71 2.44 -5.21 -19.11
N LYS A 72 3.50 -6.01 -19.08
CA LYS A 72 3.47 -7.47 -19.31
C LYS A 72 3.00 -8.25 -18.07
N HIS A 73 2.89 -7.60 -16.92
CA HIS A 73 2.51 -8.18 -15.63
C HIS A 73 1.32 -7.40 -15.04
N PRO A 74 0.12 -7.51 -15.63
CA PRO A 74 -1.03 -6.68 -15.28
C PRO A 74 -1.52 -6.89 -13.83
N ASP A 75 -1.27 -8.06 -13.25
CA ASP A 75 -1.58 -8.43 -11.87
C ASP A 75 -0.56 -7.90 -10.85
N LYS A 76 0.62 -7.44 -11.31
CA LYS A 76 1.71 -6.96 -10.45
C LYS A 76 1.75 -5.44 -10.36
N PHE A 77 2.35 -4.93 -9.29
CA PHE A 77 2.57 -3.50 -9.07
C PHE A 77 4.01 -3.15 -9.42
N ALA A 78 4.26 -1.96 -9.96
CA ALA A 78 5.60 -1.39 -10.07
C ALA A 78 5.87 -0.45 -8.89
N THR A 79 5.08 0.62 -8.78
CA THR A 79 5.35 1.75 -7.87
C THR A 79 4.04 2.36 -7.33
N PRO A 80 3.21 1.62 -6.58
CA PRO A 80 1.94 2.13 -6.06
C PRO A 80 2.23 3.28 -5.07
N HIS A 81 1.67 4.45 -5.33
CA HIS A 81 2.02 5.67 -4.60
C HIS A 81 0.86 6.19 -3.74
N ALA A 82 -0.36 6.14 -4.29
CA ALA A 82 -1.57 6.52 -3.58
C ALA A 82 -2.68 5.52 -3.90
N LEU A 83 -3.68 5.47 -3.03
CA LEU A 83 -4.86 4.62 -3.21
C LEU A 83 -6.08 5.25 -2.54
N THR A 84 -7.24 4.66 -2.72
CA THR A 84 -8.42 4.89 -1.86
C THR A 84 -9.31 3.64 -1.90
N VAL A 85 -10.11 3.46 -0.87
CA VAL A 85 -11.11 2.40 -0.80
C VAL A 85 -12.49 3.05 -0.80
N ALA A 86 -13.31 2.72 -1.78
CA ALA A 86 -14.67 3.21 -1.87
C ALA A 86 -15.56 2.55 -0.80
N SER A 87 -16.72 3.14 -0.52
CA SER A 87 -17.66 2.63 0.49
C SER A 87 -18.19 1.22 0.21
N ASN A 88 -18.07 0.74 -1.04
CA ASN A 88 -18.42 -0.61 -1.45
C ASN A 88 -17.24 -1.59 -1.40
N GLY A 89 -16.10 -1.20 -0.82
CA GLY A 89 -14.87 -1.98 -0.73
C GLY A 89 -14.00 -1.99 -1.99
N ASP A 90 -14.41 -1.33 -3.08
CA ASP A 90 -13.57 -1.25 -4.29
C ASP A 90 -12.27 -0.48 -3.98
N LEU A 91 -11.13 -1.11 -4.27
CA LEU A 91 -9.80 -0.53 -4.07
C LEU A 91 -9.32 0.13 -5.36
N TYR A 92 -8.98 1.41 -5.29
CA TYR A 92 -8.41 2.18 -6.39
C TYR A 92 -6.96 2.50 -6.08
N VAL A 93 -6.02 2.14 -6.95
CA VAL A 93 -4.57 2.37 -6.76
C VAL A 93 -4.03 3.16 -7.95
N ILE A 94 -3.19 4.16 -7.68
CA ILE A 94 -2.42 4.88 -8.71
C ILE A 94 -0.93 4.61 -8.52
N GLU A 95 -0.27 4.20 -9.61
CA GLU A 95 1.17 4.01 -9.62
C GLU A 95 1.92 5.20 -10.22
N TRP A 96 3.08 5.46 -9.62
CA TRP A 96 4.03 6.47 -10.07
C TRP A 96 4.94 5.89 -11.16
N VAL A 97 4.39 5.79 -12.36
CA VAL A 97 5.10 5.43 -13.61
C VAL A 97 4.96 6.57 -14.62
N SER A 98 5.70 6.56 -15.74
CA SER A 98 5.85 7.72 -16.65
C SER A 98 4.55 8.40 -17.08
N TYR A 99 3.48 7.64 -17.28
CA TYR A 99 2.16 8.17 -17.67
C TYR A 99 1.07 7.96 -16.59
N GLY A 100 1.47 7.49 -15.41
CA GLY A 100 0.56 6.98 -14.39
C GLY A 100 -0.13 5.67 -14.81
N ARG A 101 -0.55 4.87 -13.82
CA ARG A 101 -1.36 3.67 -14.07
C ARG A 101 -2.45 3.55 -13.01
N PRO A 102 -3.64 4.14 -13.23
CA PRO A 102 -4.78 3.97 -12.33
C PRO A 102 -5.39 2.59 -12.52
N ARG A 103 -5.69 1.90 -11.41
CA ARG A 103 -6.29 0.57 -11.43
C ARG A 103 -7.37 0.45 -10.37
N LYS A 104 -8.37 -0.37 -10.67
CA LYS A 104 -9.48 -0.72 -9.78
C LYS A 104 -9.44 -2.22 -9.50
N PHE A 105 -9.55 -2.58 -8.24
CA PHE A 105 -9.66 -3.94 -7.76
C PHE A 105 -10.97 -4.09 -7.00
N LYS A 106 -11.65 -5.21 -7.23
CA LYS A 106 -12.88 -5.55 -6.51
C LYS A 106 -12.55 -6.59 -5.46
N PRO A 107 -13.11 -6.50 -4.25
CA PRO A 107 -13.09 -7.60 -3.30
C PRO A 107 -13.65 -8.86 -3.96
N THR A 108 -12.99 -10.00 -3.78
CA THR A 108 -13.58 -11.29 -4.13
C THR A 108 -14.54 -11.67 -3.00
N PRO A 109 -15.83 -11.94 -3.29
CA PRO A 109 -16.75 -12.47 -2.29
C PRO A 109 -16.19 -13.76 -1.68
N ALA A 110 -16.44 -13.97 -0.39
CA ALA A 110 -16.10 -15.21 0.31
C ALA A 110 -16.91 -16.40 -0.21
#